data_AF-A0ABD3Q2A8-F1
#
_entry.id   AF-A0ABD3Q2A8-F1
#
_cell.length_a   1.000
_cell.length_b   1.000
_cell.length_c   1.000
_cell.angle_alpha   90.00
_cell.angle_beta   90.00
_cell.angle_gamma   90.00
#
_symmetry.space_group_name_H-M   'P 1'
#
loop_
_entity.id
_entity.type
_entity.pdbx_description
1 polymer ?
#
loop_
_entity_poly.entity_id
_entity_poly.type
_entity_poly.pdbx_seq_one_letter_code
_entity_poly.pdbx_strand_id
1 'polypeptide(L)'
;MTLITKLSSALLLLLLVTCNAFSFTTEHRHGITPAPKFIPCPGVSKENSHKIASTEEDNFSRSTSRRNALFTVAASFLAIETNPSKAHAAPIEKGGASSFLGTYTDPINHPGGKRTIQLMDGPSSTGDYVLAQVYGGGGVGEPKEFVLPAIILGDRAIIIDFSPKGGPRDFTGVLEKDGSIRFLRDGNRWPRVG
;
A
#
# COMPACT_ATOMS: atom_id res chain seq x y z
N MET A 1 -10.93 14.77 -55.64
CA MET A 1 -12.32 14.57 -55.19
C MET A 1 -12.34 14.74 -53.68
N THR A 2 -12.77 15.91 -53.25
CA THR A 2 -12.81 16.34 -51.85
C THR A 2 -14.28 16.62 -51.56
N LEU A 3 -14.91 15.92 -50.62
CA LEU A 3 -16.02 16.46 -49.83
C LEU A 3 -16.33 15.54 -48.64
N ILE A 4 -15.73 15.88 -47.50
CA ILE A 4 -16.26 15.62 -46.18
C ILE A 4 -17.24 16.76 -45.90
N THR A 5 -18.47 16.50 -45.44
CA THR A 5 -19.13 17.24 -44.33
C THR A 5 -20.59 16.82 -44.08
N LYS A 6 -20.91 16.65 -42.78
CA LYS A 6 -22.20 16.96 -42.11
C LYS A 6 -23.38 15.97 -42.25
N LEU A 7 -23.51 15.11 -41.25
CA LEU A 7 -24.80 14.83 -40.57
C LEU A 7 -24.52 14.87 -39.05
N SER A 8 -24.78 16.01 -38.39
CA SER A 8 -25.98 16.30 -37.59
C SER A 8 -26.03 15.41 -36.34
N SER A 9 -25.48 15.74 -35.16
CA SER A 9 -25.65 16.95 -34.31
C SER A 9 -27.11 17.34 -33.98
N ALA A 10 -28.02 16.36 -33.94
CA ALA A 10 -29.39 16.56 -33.47
C ALA A 10 -29.94 15.40 -32.61
N LEU A 11 -29.08 14.52 -32.11
CA LEU A 11 -29.45 13.43 -31.18
C LEU A 11 -28.70 13.54 -29.83
N LEU A 12 -28.39 14.76 -29.42
CA LEU A 12 -27.72 15.07 -28.15
C LEU A 12 -28.51 16.12 -27.34
N LEU A 13 -29.83 16.01 -27.37
CA LEU A 13 -30.73 16.86 -26.57
C LEU A 13 -31.98 16.11 -26.10
N LEU A 14 -31.77 14.89 -25.57
CA LEU A 14 -32.76 14.18 -24.76
C LEU A 14 -32.10 13.57 -23.51
N LEU A 15 -31.30 14.39 -22.83
CA LEU A 15 -30.87 14.20 -21.46
C LEU A 15 -31.25 15.48 -20.74
N LEU A 16 -32.34 15.44 -19.97
CA LEU A 16 -32.61 16.19 -18.74
C LEU A 16 -34.07 15.87 -18.36
N VAL A 17 -34.30 15.66 -17.07
CA VAL A 17 -35.59 15.27 -16.44
C VAL A 17 -35.81 13.75 -16.34
N THR A 18 -35.29 13.15 -15.27
CA THR A 18 -36.15 12.60 -14.21
C THR A 18 -35.43 12.64 -12.86
N CYS A 19 -36.21 12.94 -11.83
CA CYS A 19 -35.80 13.47 -10.55
C CYS A 19 -35.09 12.49 -9.62
N ASN A 20 -34.21 13.08 -8.82
CA ASN A 20 -33.81 12.65 -7.49
C ASN A 20 -35.04 12.38 -6.60
N ALA A 21 -35.07 11.19 -5.97
CA ALA A 21 -35.40 10.99 -4.55
C ALA A 21 -35.49 9.48 -4.29
N PHE A 22 -34.41 8.86 -3.82
CA PHE A 22 -34.51 7.58 -3.13
C PHE A 22 -34.03 7.79 -1.70
N SER A 23 -35.00 7.94 -0.81
CA SER A 23 -34.81 8.01 0.63
C SER A 23 -34.21 6.70 1.13
N PHE A 24 -33.04 6.79 1.75
CA PHE A 24 -32.43 5.67 2.46
C PHE A 24 -33.12 5.54 3.82
N THR A 25 -34.08 4.63 3.93
CA THR A 25 -34.68 4.24 5.20
C THR A 25 -33.72 3.27 5.90
N THR A 26 -32.95 3.77 6.87
CA THR A 26 -32.18 2.92 7.78
C THR A 26 -33.14 2.28 8.78
N GLU A 27 -33.50 1.00 8.56
CA GLU A 27 -34.14 0.17 9.59
C GLU A 27 -33.12 -0.11 10.71
N HIS A 28 -33.39 0.49 11.87
CA HIS A 28 -32.69 0.24 13.12
C HIS A 28 -33.20 -1.07 13.74
N ARG A 29 -32.76 -2.23 13.23
CA ARG A 29 -33.06 -3.52 13.87
C ARG A 29 -32.17 -3.74 15.08
N HIS A 30 -32.81 -3.63 16.25
CA HIS A 30 -32.32 -4.10 17.54
C HIS A 30 -32.14 -5.62 17.51
N GLY A 31 -30.92 -6.07 17.22
CA GLY A 31 -30.45 -7.42 17.52
C GLY A 31 -29.92 -7.45 18.94
N ILE A 32 -30.78 -7.83 19.89
CA ILE A 32 -30.43 -8.11 21.28
C ILE A 32 -29.45 -9.28 21.30
N THR A 33 -28.17 -9.01 21.52
CA THR A 33 -27.18 -10.01 21.90
C THR A 33 -27.26 -10.22 23.42
N PRO A 34 -27.41 -11.46 23.92
CA PRO A 34 -27.33 -11.72 25.36
C PRO A 34 -25.90 -11.51 25.85
N ALA A 35 -25.78 -10.78 26.96
CA ALA A 35 -24.54 -10.43 27.63
C ALA A 35 -23.69 -11.66 28.02
N PRO A 36 -22.35 -11.57 27.97
CA PRO A 36 -21.48 -12.58 28.56
C PRO A 36 -21.61 -12.56 30.09
N LYS A 37 -21.80 -13.75 30.68
CA LYS A 37 -21.82 -13.97 32.13
C LYS A 37 -20.47 -13.56 32.72
N PHE A 38 -20.50 -12.53 33.57
CA PHE A 38 -19.40 -12.14 34.44
C PHE A 38 -19.09 -13.30 35.40
N ILE A 39 -17.88 -13.85 35.29
CA ILE A 39 -17.30 -14.71 36.32
C ILE A 39 -16.55 -13.78 37.28
N PRO A 40 -16.92 -13.70 38.57
CA PRO A 40 -16.18 -12.91 39.54
C PRO A 40 -14.86 -13.61 39.90
N CYS A 41 -13.74 -12.90 39.74
CA CYS A 41 -12.44 -13.32 40.28
C CYS A 41 -12.41 -13.06 41.80
N PRO A 42 -12.13 -14.07 42.64
CA PRO A 42 -11.79 -13.83 44.04
C PRO A 42 -10.28 -13.62 44.18
N GLY A 43 -9.87 -12.62 44.97
CA GLY A 43 -8.51 -12.59 45.52
C GLY A 43 -7.87 -11.20 45.63
N VAL A 44 -8.35 -10.40 46.58
CA VAL A 44 -7.56 -9.30 47.18
C VAL A 44 -6.75 -9.88 48.34
N SER A 45 -5.43 -9.68 48.32
CA SER A 45 -4.57 -9.57 49.50
C SER A 45 -3.38 -8.68 49.11
N LYS A 46 -3.40 -7.41 49.53
CA LYS A 46 -2.69 -6.85 50.69
C LYS A 46 -1.16 -6.91 50.58
N GLU A 47 -0.60 -5.70 50.42
CA GLU A 47 0.43 -5.12 51.28
C GLU A 47 1.81 -5.80 51.27
N ASN A 48 2.80 -5.14 50.67
CA ASN A 48 3.97 -4.79 51.47
C ASN A 48 4.73 -3.58 50.93
N SER A 49 4.79 -2.59 51.81
CA SER A 49 5.60 -1.39 51.77
C SER A 49 7.06 -1.78 52.04
N HIS A 50 7.99 -1.43 51.17
CA HIS A 50 9.37 -1.21 51.59
C HIS A 50 9.97 0.01 50.89
N LYS A 51 9.96 1.07 51.67
CA LYS A 51 10.73 2.31 51.53
C LYS A 51 12.16 1.99 51.93
N ILE A 52 13.13 2.12 51.03
CA ILE A 52 14.53 2.40 51.38
C ILE A 52 15.04 3.47 50.43
N ALA A 53 15.46 4.57 51.04
CA ALA A 53 16.11 5.72 50.45
C ALA A 53 17.63 5.50 50.41
N SER A 54 18.30 6.44 49.73
CA SER A 54 19.76 6.71 49.78
C SER A 54 20.60 5.67 48.99
N THR A 55 21.67 6.00 48.27
CA THR A 55 22.62 7.11 48.37
C THR A 55 23.34 7.25 47.02
N GLU A 56 24.04 8.37 46.92
CA GLU A 56 24.86 8.98 45.87
C GLU A 56 25.94 8.09 45.19
N GLU A 57 26.65 8.78 44.29
CA GLU A 57 28.00 8.52 43.76
C GLU A 57 28.08 7.85 42.37
N ASP A 58 28.18 8.74 41.37
CA ASP A 58 29.33 8.82 40.45
C ASP A 58 29.89 7.52 39.86
N ASN A 59 29.79 7.41 38.52
CA ASN A 59 30.97 7.12 37.72
C ASN A 59 30.82 7.60 36.27
N PHE A 60 31.24 8.85 36.10
CA PHE A 60 32.25 9.29 35.14
C PHE A 60 32.69 8.29 34.04
N SER A 61 32.50 8.75 32.81
CA SER A 61 33.44 8.60 31.68
C SER A 61 33.74 7.19 31.14
N ARG A 62 33.17 6.95 29.94
CA ARG A 62 34.02 6.52 28.83
C ARG A 62 33.63 7.23 27.54
N SER A 63 33.87 8.54 27.52
CA SER A 63 34.21 9.24 26.29
C SER A 63 35.60 8.79 25.86
N THR A 64 35.71 7.64 25.18
CA THR A 64 36.92 7.32 24.43
C THR A 64 36.94 8.15 23.15
N SER A 65 37.41 9.38 23.35
CA SER A 65 38.08 10.21 22.37
C SER A 65 39.08 9.36 21.59
N ARG A 66 38.73 8.98 20.35
CA ARG A 66 39.66 8.37 19.38
C ARG A 66 40.48 9.48 18.72
N ARG A 67 41.23 10.23 19.52
CA ARG A 67 42.27 11.13 19.01
C ARG A 67 43.62 10.43 19.09
N ASN A 68 44.34 10.56 17.98
CA ASN A 68 45.79 10.40 17.83
C ASN A 68 46.30 8.98 17.60
N ALA A 69 46.20 8.54 16.34
CA ALA A 69 47.25 7.74 15.72
C ALA A 69 47.87 8.58 14.59
N LEU A 70 48.78 9.47 14.99
CA LEU A 70 49.71 10.17 14.10
C LEU A 70 50.87 9.19 13.88
N PHE A 71 50.86 8.47 12.75
CA PHE A 71 52.02 7.71 12.28
C PHE A 71 52.42 8.26 10.91
N THR A 72 53.45 9.08 10.94
CA THR A 72 54.17 9.58 9.78
C THR A 72 54.98 8.43 9.20
N VAL A 73 54.61 7.95 8.01
CA VAL A 73 55.47 7.09 7.19
C VAL A 73 55.60 7.73 5.82
N ALA A 74 56.77 8.30 5.56
CA ALA A 74 57.17 8.75 4.24
C ALA A 74 57.51 7.52 3.39
N ALA A 75 56.66 7.21 2.41
CA ALA A 75 56.98 6.32 1.31
C ALA A 75 56.13 6.74 0.09
N SER A 76 56.82 6.99 -1.01
CA SER A 76 56.35 7.45 -2.31
C SER A 76 55.11 6.73 -2.83
N PHE A 77 53.98 7.45 -2.90
CA PHE A 77 52.79 7.01 -3.62
C PHE A 77 52.90 7.46 -5.09
N LEU A 78 52.93 6.48 -6.00
CA LEU A 78 52.58 6.66 -7.40
C LEU A 78 51.20 7.33 -7.48
N ALA A 79 51.09 8.41 -8.25
CA ALA A 79 49.84 9.10 -8.51
C ALA A 79 48.85 8.13 -9.19
N ILE A 80 47.97 7.53 -8.40
CA ILE A 80 46.77 6.87 -8.90
C ILE A 80 45.80 7.99 -9.25
N GLU A 81 45.63 8.24 -10.54
CA GLU A 81 44.58 9.10 -11.06
C GLU A 81 43.21 8.53 -10.66
N THR A 82 42.67 9.02 -9.55
CA THR A 82 41.28 8.79 -9.20
C THR A 82 40.44 9.64 -10.14
N ASN A 83 40.15 9.11 -11.33
CA ASN A 83 39.05 9.62 -12.14
C ASN A 83 37.80 9.60 -11.26
N PRO A 84 37.17 10.76 -10.97
CA PRO A 84 35.88 10.75 -10.32
C PRO A 84 34.92 10.10 -11.31
N SER A 85 34.67 8.80 -11.13
CA SER A 85 33.60 8.12 -11.84
C SER A 85 32.35 8.89 -11.47
N LYS A 86 31.86 9.66 -12.45
CA LYS A 86 30.61 10.39 -12.40
C LYS A 86 29.59 9.37 -11.90
N ALA A 87 29.15 9.52 -10.65
CA ALA A 87 28.11 8.68 -10.10
C ALA A 87 26.92 8.86 -11.02
N HIS A 88 26.75 7.92 -11.94
CA HIS A 88 25.59 7.82 -12.78
C HIS A 88 24.53 7.41 -11.78
N ALA A 89 23.78 8.39 -11.28
CA ALA A 89 22.49 8.11 -10.70
C ALA A 89 21.74 7.38 -11.81
N ALA A 90 21.72 6.05 -11.70
CA ALA A 90 20.91 5.22 -12.56
C ALA A 90 19.51 5.83 -12.51
N PRO A 91 18.79 5.89 -13.64
CA PRO A 91 17.37 6.11 -13.58
C PRO A 91 16.85 5.18 -12.49
N ILE A 92 16.04 5.68 -11.57
CA ILE A 92 15.15 4.80 -10.84
C ILE A 92 14.25 4.25 -11.93
N GLU A 93 14.72 3.21 -12.61
CA GLU A 93 13.87 2.26 -13.30
C GLU A 93 12.77 1.98 -12.30
N LYS A 94 11.52 1.98 -12.74
CA LYS A 94 10.34 1.62 -11.95
C LYS A 94 10.40 0.17 -11.41
N GLY A 95 11.60 -0.36 -11.14
CA GLY A 95 11.97 -1.02 -9.90
C GLY A 95 10.98 -2.08 -9.49
N GLY A 96 10.86 -3.13 -10.30
CA GLY A 96 9.97 -4.26 -10.03
C GLY A 96 8.48 -3.98 -10.09
N ALA A 97 8.04 -2.73 -9.93
CA ALA A 97 6.64 -2.36 -9.87
C ALA A 97 5.93 -2.54 -11.22
N SER A 98 6.68 -2.43 -12.33
CA SER A 98 6.18 -2.78 -13.66
C SER A 98 5.71 -4.24 -13.75
N SER A 99 6.27 -5.15 -12.94
CA SER A 99 5.86 -6.56 -12.89
C SER A 99 4.45 -6.73 -12.36
N PHE A 100 3.85 -5.75 -11.69
CA PHE A 100 2.45 -5.81 -11.25
C PHE A 100 1.47 -5.29 -12.31
N LEU A 101 1.94 -4.65 -13.37
CA LEU A 101 1.05 -4.09 -14.38
C LEU A 101 0.35 -5.18 -15.17
N GLY A 102 -0.92 -4.93 -15.49
CA GLY A 102 -1.76 -5.87 -16.21
C GLY A 102 -3.16 -5.91 -15.67
N THR A 103 -3.95 -6.81 -16.25
CA THR A 103 -5.32 -7.09 -15.81
C THR A 103 -5.34 -8.43 -15.10
N TYR A 104 -6.11 -8.51 -14.03
CA TYR A 104 -6.29 -9.69 -13.19
C TYR A 104 -7.77 -9.98 -12.98
N THR A 105 -8.10 -11.21 -12.62
CA THR A 105 -9.46 -11.58 -12.20
C THR A 105 -9.52 -11.91 -10.72
N ASP A 106 -10.69 -11.73 -10.11
CA ASP A 106 -10.97 -12.17 -8.75
C ASP A 106 -11.98 -13.33 -8.79
N PRO A 107 -11.54 -14.57 -9.04
CA PRO A 107 -12.46 -15.67 -9.28
C PRO A 107 -13.26 -16.11 -8.06
N ILE A 108 -12.77 -15.84 -6.83
CA ILE A 108 -13.38 -16.33 -5.59
C ILE A 108 -14.37 -15.30 -5.04
N ASN A 109 -13.91 -14.06 -4.82
CA ASN A 109 -14.73 -13.06 -4.13
C ASN A 109 -15.64 -12.31 -5.10
N HIS A 110 -15.21 -12.13 -6.35
CA HIS A 110 -15.94 -11.37 -7.35
C HIS A 110 -15.92 -12.03 -8.74
N PRO A 111 -16.61 -13.19 -8.91
CA PRO A 111 -16.66 -13.89 -10.18
C PRO A 111 -17.03 -12.96 -11.35
N GLY A 112 -16.24 -13.03 -12.43
CA GLY A 112 -16.39 -12.16 -13.60
C GLY A 112 -15.76 -10.76 -13.47
N GLY A 113 -15.35 -10.36 -12.26
CA GLY A 113 -14.72 -9.08 -11.99
C GLY A 113 -13.29 -9.02 -12.51
N LYS A 114 -12.92 -7.88 -13.10
CA LYS A 114 -11.56 -7.61 -13.59
C LYS A 114 -10.93 -6.47 -12.82
N ARG A 115 -9.59 -6.51 -12.70
CA ARG A 115 -8.76 -5.54 -12.00
C ARG A 115 -7.54 -5.18 -12.81
N THR A 116 -7.46 -3.96 -13.29
CA THR A 116 -6.31 -3.46 -14.05
C THR A 116 -5.46 -2.58 -13.15
N ILE A 117 -4.21 -2.99 -12.94
CA ILE A 117 -3.24 -2.25 -12.14
C ILE A 117 -2.47 -1.32 -13.08
N GLN A 118 -2.39 -0.04 -12.71
CA GLN A 118 -1.64 0.99 -13.44
C GLN A 118 -0.80 1.80 -12.45
N LEU A 119 0.40 2.22 -12.88
CA LEU A 119 1.22 3.14 -12.09
C LEU A 119 0.70 4.56 -12.27
N MET A 120 0.73 5.37 -11.21
CA MET A 120 0.40 6.79 -11.34
C MET A 120 1.52 7.54 -12.09
N ASP A 121 1.14 8.54 -12.88
CA ASP A 121 2.08 9.46 -13.52
C ASP A 121 2.51 10.57 -12.54
N GLY A 122 3.80 10.94 -12.55
CA GLY A 122 4.37 11.98 -11.67
C GLY A 122 5.55 11.49 -10.81
N PRO A 123 5.97 12.24 -9.77
CA PRO A 123 6.91 11.77 -8.75
C PRO A 123 6.22 10.72 -7.88
N SER A 124 5.93 9.58 -8.49
CA SER A 124 5.10 8.50 -7.93
C SER A 124 5.92 7.54 -7.08
N SER A 125 7.20 7.83 -6.84
CA SER A 125 8.08 6.98 -6.07
C SER A 125 8.79 7.73 -4.95
N THR A 126 8.91 7.06 -3.81
CA THR A 126 9.74 7.49 -2.68
C THR A 126 10.47 6.25 -2.19
N GLY A 127 11.77 6.16 -2.48
CA GLY A 127 12.52 4.92 -2.29
C GLY A 127 11.91 3.77 -3.10
N ASP A 128 11.65 2.63 -2.43
CA ASP A 128 11.10 1.41 -3.05
C ASP A 128 9.57 1.43 -3.25
N TYR A 129 8.90 2.47 -2.75
CA TYR A 129 7.45 2.59 -2.83
C TYR A 129 7.05 3.27 -4.13
N VAL A 130 6.15 2.65 -4.89
CA VAL A 130 5.58 3.21 -6.13
C VAL A 130 4.06 3.32 -5.99
N LEU A 131 3.50 4.50 -6.24
CA LEU A 131 2.06 4.75 -6.24
C LEU A 131 1.40 4.14 -7.48
N ALA A 132 0.30 3.44 -7.26
CA ALA A 132 -0.48 2.76 -8.27
C ALA A 132 -1.99 2.96 -8.05
N GLN A 133 -2.77 2.67 -9.08
CA GLN A 133 -4.22 2.62 -9.04
C GLN A 133 -4.70 1.27 -9.57
N VAL A 134 -5.77 0.75 -8.97
CA VAL A 134 -6.44 -0.47 -9.41
C VAL A 134 -7.81 -0.10 -9.93
N TYR A 135 -7.98 -0.18 -11.24
CA TYR A 135 -9.26 -0.01 -11.93
C TYR A 135 -10.00 -1.34 -11.88
N GLY A 136 -11.16 -1.37 -11.25
CA GLY A 136 -11.92 -2.59 -11.05
C GLY A 136 -13.39 -2.46 -11.38
N GLY A 137 -14.07 -3.60 -11.51
CA GLY A 137 -15.51 -3.63 -11.71
C GLY A 137 -15.99 -4.88 -12.44
N GLY A 138 -17.30 -4.93 -12.69
CA GLY A 138 -17.96 -5.96 -13.50
C GLY A 138 -18.13 -7.33 -12.83
N GLY A 139 -17.71 -7.48 -11.56
CA GLY A 139 -17.93 -8.69 -10.79
C GLY A 139 -19.34 -8.78 -10.23
N VAL A 140 -19.81 -10.01 -9.94
CA VAL A 140 -21.08 -10.23 -9.26
C VAL A 140 -21.07 -9.51 -7.90
N GLY A 141 -22.11 -8.71 -7.64
CA GLY A 141 -22.24 -7.96 -6.39
C GLY A 141 -21.33 -6.72 -6.29
N GLU A 142 -20.70 -6.30 -7.40
CA GLU A 142 -19.85 -5.11 -7.44
C GLU A 142 -20.43 -3.99 -8.30
N PRO A 143 -20.04 -2.72 -8.03
CA PRO A 143 -20.30 -1.64 -8.97
C PRO A 143 -19.67 -1.92 -10.33
N LYS A 144 -20.25 -1.31 -11.37
CA LYS A 144 -19.80 -1.47 -12.76
C LYS A 144 -18.32 -1.14 -12.91
N GLU A 145 -17.88 -0.03 -12.31
CA GLU A 145 -16.52 0.48 -12.35
C GLU A 145 -16.18 1.17 -11.02
N PHE A 146 -14.91 1.09 -10.60
CA PHE A 146 -14.34 1.80 -9.47
C PHE A 146 -12.82 1.90 -9.59
N VAL A 147 -12.22 2.76 -8.76
CA VAL A 147 -10.78 2.96 -8.71
C VAL A 147 -10.32 2.87 -7.26
N LEU A 148 -9.30 2.05 -7.00
CA LEU A 148 -8.70 1.89 -5.67
C LEU A 148 -7.26 2.43 -5.67
N PRO A 149 -6.86 3.17 -4.62
CA PRO A 149 -5.46 3.50 -4.43
C PRO A 149 -4.65 2.25 -4.07
N ALA A 150 -3.42 2.19 -4.55
CA ALA A 150 -2.48 1.13 -4.20
C ALA A 150 -1.04 1.64 -4.09
N ILE A 151 -0.22 0.89 -3.36
CA ILE A 151 1.22 1.12 -3.25
C ILE A 151 1.92 -0.20 -3.56
N ILE A 152 2.94 -0.15 -4.42
CA ILE A 152 3.78 -1.30 -4.77
C ILE A 152 5.14 -1.13 -4.10
N LEU A 153 5.65 -2.20 -3.50
CA LEU A 153 6.93 -2.27 -2.82
C LEU A 153 7.90 -3.12 -3.66
N GLY A 154 8.65 -2.47 -4.55
CA GLY A 154 9.55 -3.13 -5.50
C GLY A 154 8.81 -4.11 -6.43
N ASP A 155 9.34 -5.34 -6.55
CA ASP A 155 8.74 -6.47 -7.29
C ASP A 155 7.99 -7.46 -6.39
N ARG A 156 7.92 -7.23 -5.08
CA ARG A 156 7.50 -8.26 -4.11
C ARG A 156 6.05 -8.16 -3.72
N ALA A 157 5.58 -6.97 -3.38
CA ALA A 157 4.27 -6.80 -2.75
C ALA A 157 3.51 -5.58 -3.28
N ILE A 158 2.19 -5.68 -3.23
CA ILE A 158 1.24 -4.59 -3.46
C ILE A 158 0.31 -4.48 -2.26
N ILE A 159 0.00 -3.26 -1.84
CA ILE A 159 -0.98 -2.95 -0.81
C ILE A 159 -2.10 -2.15 -1.46
N ILE A 160 -3.33 -2.63 -1.38
CA ILE A 160 -4.50 -2.00 -1.99
C ILE A 160 -5.44 -1.50 -0.88
N ASP A 161 -5.91 -0.25 -1.03
CA ASP A 161 -6.89 0.34 -0.13
C ASP A 161 -8.31 0.11 -0.67
N PHE A 162 -9.06 -0.80 -0.04
CA PHE A 162 -10.45 -1.08 -0.34
C PHE A 162 -11.44 -0.21 0.46
N SER A 163 -10.98 0.73 1.28
CA SER A 163 -11.87 1.62 2.05
C SER A 163 -12.86 2.44 1.21
N PRO A 164 -12.59 2.83 -0.06
CA PRO A 164 -13.62 3.45 -0.91
C PRO A 164 -14.84 2.56 -1.15
N LYS A 165 -14.72 1.25 -0.92
CA LYS A 165 -15.78 0.24 -1.02
C LYS A 165 -16.23 -0.30 0.34
N GLY A 166 -15.78 0.30 1.45
CA GLY A 166 -16.04 -0.18 2.81
C GLY A 166 -15.15 -1.36 3.25
N GLY A 167 -14.11 -1.69 2.48
CA GLY A 167 -13.16 -2.75 2.81
C GLY A 167 -11.94 -2.26 3.61
N PRO A 168 -10.95 -3.14 3.81
CA PRO A 168 -9.73 -2.80 4.54
C PRO A 168 -8.77 -1.92 3.73
N ARG A 169 -7.96 -1.12 4.44
CA ARG A 169 -6.98 -0.19 3.83
C ARG A 169 -5.65 -0.84 3.44
N ASP A 170 -5.36 -1.99 4.04
CA ASP A 170 -4.04 -2.64 4.09
C ASP A 170 -4.07 -4.03 3.44
N PHE A 171 -4.82 -4.16 2.35
CA PHE A 171 -5.00 -5.46 1.70
C PHE A 171 -3.76 -5.83 0.88
N THR A 172 -2.91 -6.67 1.48
CA THR A 172 -1.56 -6.97 0.97
C THR A 172 -1.56 -8.21 0.10
N GLY A 173 -1.05 -8.06 -1.12
CA GLY A 173 -0.81 -9.13 -2.10
C GLY A 173 0.67 -9.29 -2.43
N VAL A 174 1.08 -10.51 -2.75
CA VAL A 174 2.44 -10.87 -3.16
C VAL A 174 2.40 -11.39 -4.60
N LEU A 175 3.33 -10.91 -5.43
CA LEU A 175 3.47 -11.41 -6.80
C LEU A 175 4.13 -12.78 -6.78
N GLU A 176 3.46 -13.76 -7.37
CA GLU A 176 3.94 -15.13 -7.49
C GLU A 176 4.70 -15.32 -8.81
N LYS A 177 5.46 -16.42 -8.90
CA LYS A 177 6.31 -16.70 -10.09
C LYS A 177 5.51 -16.91 -11.38
N ASP A 178 4.23 -17.29 -11.26
CA ASP A 178 3.30 -17.45 -12.37
C ASP A 178 2.66 -16.12 -12.83
N GLY A 179 3.03 -15.00 -12.19
CA GLY A 179 2.47 -13.68 -12.46
C GLY A 179 1.11 -13.42 -11.81
N SER A 180 0.59 -14.36 -11.01
CA SER A 180 -0.60 -14.14 -10.18
C SER A 180 -0.26 -13.35 -8.92
N ILE A 181 -1.26 -12.69 -8.34
CA ILE A 181 -1.13 -12.01 -7.05
C ILE A 181 -1.86 -12.83 -6.00
N ARG A 182 -1.15 -13.29 -4.97
CA ARG A 182 -1.76 -13.97 -3.82
C ARG A 182 -1.93 -13.00 -2.66
N PHE A 183 -3.15 -12.87 -2.15
CA PHE A 183 -3.45 -12.05 -1.00
C PHE A 183 -3.23 -12.80 0.31
N LEU A 184 -2.51 -12.17 1.23
CA LEU A 184 -2.07 -12.82 2.47
C LEU A 184 -3.21 -12.98 3.48
N ARG A 185 -4.24 -12.15 3.39
CA ARG A 185 -5.34 -12.11 4.37
C ARG A 185 -6.36 -13.22 4.17
N ASP A 186 -6.78 -13.47 2.94
CA ASP A 186 -7.83 -14.43 2.59
C ASP A 186 -7.32 -15.61 1.74
N GLY A 187 -6.05 -15.56 1.31
CA GLY A 187 -5.48 -16.58 0.42
C GLY A 187 -6.00 -16.51 -1.01
N ASN A 188 -6.83 -15.51 -1.35
CA ASN A 188 -7.36 -15.35 -2.69
C ASN A 188 -6.22 -15.10 -3.68
N ARG A 189 -6.37 -15.68 -4.88
CA ARG A 189 -5.40 -15.54 -5.97
C ARG A 189 -6.06 -14.79 -7.11
N TRP A 190 -5.39 -13.74 -7.53
CA TRP A 190 -5.76 -12.98 -8.71
C TRP A 190 -4.85 -13.40 -9.86
N PRO A 191 -5.27 -14.31 -10.74
CA PRO A 191 -4.49 -14.68 -11.91
C PRO A 191 -4.48 -13.53 -12.91
N ARG A 192 -3.37 -13.37 -13.62
CA ARG A 192 -3.25 -12.40 -14.70
C ARG A 192 -4.07 -12.87 -15.90
N VAL A 193 -4.78 -11.94 -16.52
CA VAL A 193 -5.49 -12.11 -17.78
C VAL A 193 -4.70 -11.35 -18.85
N GLY A 194 -3.99 -12.11 -19.69
CA GLY A 194 -3.11 -11.59 -20.73
C GLY A 194 -2.27 -12.71 -21.31
#